data_AF-A0A087T831-F1
#
_entry.id   AF-A0A087T831-F1
#
_cell.length_a   1.000
_cell.length_b   1.000
_cell.length_c   1.000
_cell.angle_alpha   90.00
_cell.angle_beta   90.00
_cell.angle_gamma   90.00
#
_symmetry.space_group_name_H-M   'P 1'
#
loop_
_entity.id
_entity.type
_entity.pdbx_description
1 polymer ?
#
loop_
_entity_poly.entity_id
_entity_poly.type
_entity_poly.pdbx_seq_one_letter_code
_entity_poly.pdbx_strand_id
1 'polypeptide(L)' 'MESVSASAVFPYLRSCKKECDQAIDGELKGEIPRWLKGCLIRIGSGLLEVGEDRFNHVFDGLALMH' A
#
# COMPACT_ATOMS: atom_id res chain seq x y z
N MET A 1 18.20 17.49 -14.67
CA MET A 1 17.03 17.85 -13.86
C MET A 1 16.45 16.53 -13.38
N GLU A 2 16.68 16.16 -12.11
CA GLU A 2 16.19 14.88 -11.58
C GLU A 2 14.65 14.86 -11.64
N SER A 3 14.09 13.88 -12.32
CA SER A 3 12.64 13.67 -12.34
C SER A 3 12.20 13.12 -10.98
N VAL A 4 11.29 13.82 -10.33
CA VAL A 4 10.64 13.32 -9.11
C VAL A 4 9.80 12.09 -9.50
N SER A 5 10.00 10.97 -8.80
CA SER A 5 9.18 9.77 -9.01
C SER A 5 7.69 10.09 -8.81
N ALA A 6 6.84 9.62 -9.72
CA ALA A 6 5.38 9.75 -9.59
C ALA A 6 4.87 9.22 -8.23
N SER A 7 5.53 8.22 -7.66
CA SER A 7 5.19 7.63 -6.36
C SER A 7 5.45 8.56 -5.16
N ALA A 8 6.24 9.62 -5.33
CA ALA A 8 6.44 10.65 -4.31
C ALA A 8 5.26 11.62 -4.22
N VAL A 9 4.54 11.80 -5.33
CA VAL A 9 3.33 12.65 -5.42
C VAL A 9 2.07 11.81 -5.20
N PHE A 10 2.04 10.58 -5.72
CA PHE A 10 0.92 9.66 -5.67
C PHE A 10 1.33 8.39 -4.91
N PRO A 11 1.13 8.33 -3.58
CA PRO A 11 1.63 7.22 -2.75
C PRO A 11 1.06 5.84 -3.10
N TYR A 12 -0.08 5.79 -3.81
CA TYR A 12 -0.70 4.56 -4.32
C TYR A 12 0.00 3.99 -5.56
N LEU A 13 0.95 4.74 -6.17
CA LEU A 13 1.85 4.26 -7.22
C LEU A 13 3.15 3.67 -6.65
N ARG A 14 3.21 3.43 -5.34
CA ARG A 14 4.35 2.73 -4.71
C ARG A 14 4.18 1.22 -4.88
N SER A 15 5.29 0.56 -5.18
CA SER A 15 5.38 -0.89 -5.25
C SER A 15 5.89 -1.43 -3.92
N CYS A 16 5.12 -2.30 -3.29
CA CYS A 16 5.45 -3.01 -2.06
C CYS A 16 6.26 -4.26 -2.41
N LYS A 17 7.58 -4.18 -2.23
CA LYS A 17 8.51 -5.30 -2.54
C LYS A 17 8.64 -6.30 -1.40
N LYS A 18 8.10 -5.99 -0.22
CA LYS A 18 8.17 -6.83 0.97
C LYS A 18 6.86 -6.73 1.75
N GLU A 19 6.22 -7.87 1.94
CA GLU A 19 5.03 -7.99 2.78
C GLU A 19 5.36 -7.91 4.27
N CYS A 20 4.34 -7.63 5.09
CA CYS A 20 4.46 -7.69 6.54
C CYS A 20 4.03 -9.07 7.01
N ASP A 21 4.96 -9.84 7.58
CA ASP A 21 4.73 -11.16 8.16
C ASP A 21 4.06 -11.07 9.55
N GLN A 22 4.17 -9.93 10.21
CA GLN A 22 3.53 -9.61 11.48
C GLN A 22 2.80 -8.27 11.41
N ALA A 23 1.75 -8.14 12.21
CA ALA A 23 1.02 -6.89 12.35
C ALA A 23 1.92 -5.80 12.96
N ILE A 24 1.77 -4.57 12.45
CA ILE A 24 2.50 -3.40 12.94
C ILE A 24 1.52 -2.51 13.71
N ASP A 25 1.87 -2.19 14.95
CA ASP A 25 1.09 -1.27 15.77
C ASP A 25 1.17 0.16 15.23
N GLY A 26 0.02 0.82 15.11
CA GLY A 26 -0.06 2.22 14.71
C GLY A 26 0.17 3.17 15.90
N GLU A 27 0.70 4.36 15.62
CA GLU A 27 0.75 5.45 16.60
C GLU A 27 -0.67 6.01 16.81
N LEU A 28 -1.23 5.83 18.00
CA LEU A 28 -2.55 6.35 18.34
C LEU A 28 -2.49 7.87 18.62
N LYS A 29 -3.28 8.65 17.87
CA LYS A 29 -3.53 10.07 18.15
C LYS A 29 -5.03 10.28 18.39
N GLY A 30 -5.39 10.75 19.58
CA GLY A 30 -6.78 10.84 20.03
C GLY A 30 -7.28 9.55 20.67
N GLU A 31 -8.58 9.27 20.56
CA GLU A 31 -9.23 8.10 21.17
C GLU A 31 -10.04 7.29 20.14
N ILE A 32 -9.85 5.96 20.11
CA ILE A 32 -10.69 5.06 19.32
C ILE A 32 -12.01 4.82 20.06
N PRO A 33 -13.18 4.95 19.40
CA PRO A 33 -14.45 4.67 20.04
C PRO A 33 -14.52 3.24 20.60
N ARG A 34 -14.94 3.09 21.87
CA ARG A 34 -14.96 1.77 22.57
C ARG A 34 -15.81 0.71 21.88
N TRP A 35 -16.78 1.12 21.07
CA TRP A 35 -17.65 0.22 20.30
C TRP A 35 -17.01 -0.29 19.01
N LEU A 36 -15.90 0.32 18.53
CA LEU A 36 -15.23 -0.08 17.31
C LEU A 36 -14.31 -1.28 17.58
N LYS A 37 -14.80 -2.48 17.27
CA LYS A 37 -14.08 -3.74 17.43
C LYS A 37 -14.23 -4.57 16.16
N GLY A 38 -13.12 -4.87 15.50
CA GLY A 38 -13.12 -5.63 14.25
C GLY A 38 -11.86 -5.39 13.43
N CYS A 39 -11.90 -5.82 12.17
CA CYS A 39 -10.81 -5.65 11.20
C CYS A 39 -11.32 -4.84 10.00
N LEU A 40 -10.52 -3.88 9.53
CA LEU A 40 -10.74 -3.19 8.26
C LEU A 40 -9.87 -3.85 7.19
N ILE A 41 -10.49 -4.64 6.32
CA ILE A 41 -9.79 -5.30 5.21
C ILE A 41 -9.90 -4.40 3.97
N ARG A 42 -8.77 -4.08 3.33
CA ARG A 42 -8.75 -3.34 2.06
C ARG A 42 -7.95 -4.10 1.02
N ILE A 43 -8.37 -4.01 -0.24
CA ILE A 43 -7.68 -4.63 -1.38
C ILE A 43 -7.36 -3.54 -2.40
N GLY A 44 -6.17 -3.60 -2.97
CA GLY A 44 -5.76 -2.73 -4.07
C GLY A 44 -4.49 -3.25 -4.74
N SER A 45 -4.11 -2.61 -5.85
CA SER A 45 -2.81 -2.87 -6.48
C SER A 45 -1.68 -2.44 -5.53
N GLY A 46 -0.77 -3.36 -5.23
CA GLY A 46 0.35 -3.08 -4.31
C GLY A 46 1.70 -3.57 -4.80
N LEU A 47 1.78 -4.36 -5.87
CA LEU A 47 3.05 -4.74 -6.52
C LEU A 47 2.95 -4.42 -8.02
N LEU A 48 3.81 -3.52 -8.47
CA LEU A 48 3.72 -2.90 -9.81
C LEU A 48 4.75 -3.44 -10.81
N GLU A 49 5.61 -4.35 -10.37
CA GLU A 49 6.64 -4.97 -11.20
C GLU A 49 6.92 -6.42 -10.80
N VAL A 50 7.32 -7.25 -11.75
CA VAL A 50 7.78 -8.62 -11.54
C VAL A 50 9.07 -8.80 -12.35
N GLY A 51 10.20 -8.96 -11.64
CA GLY A 51 11.51 -8.93 -12.31
C GLY A 51 11.77 -7.57 -12.94
N GLU A 52 12.03 -7.56 -14.25
CA GLU A 52 12.27 -6.35 -15.04
C GLU A 52 10.98 -5.78 -15.67
N ASP A 53 9.89 -6.55 -15.68
CA ASP A 53 8.62 -6.17 -16.28
C ASP A 53 7.78 -5.29 -15.34
N ARG A 54 7.10 -4.29 -15.92
CA ARG A 54 6.32 -3.29 -15.16
C ARG A 54 4.91 -3.12 -15.72
N PHE A 55 3.94 -3.03 -14.82
CA PHE A 55 2.55 -2.70 -15.16
C PHE A 55 2.39 -1.21 -15.43
N ASN A 56 1.64 -0.86 -16.48
CA ASN A 56 1.49 0.52 -16.96
C ASN A 56 0.13 1.14 -16.65
N HIS A 57 -0.88 0.34 -16.29
CA HIS A 57 -2.20 0.82 -15.91
C HIS A 57 -2.44 0.64 -14.40
N VAL A 58 -3.20 1.55 -13.80
CA VAL A 58 -3.47 1.58 -12.35
C VAL A 58 -4.24 0.36 -11.83
N PHE A 59 -4.82 -0.44 -12.74
CA PHE A 59 -5.60 -1.65 -12.40
C PHE A 59 -4.89 -2.96 -12.74
N ASP A 60 -3.64 -2.92 -13.22
CA ASP A 60 -2.92 -4.12 -13.65
C ASP A 60 -2.01 -4.70 -12.56
N GLY A 61 -1.63 -3.90 -11.57
CA GLY A 61 -0.74 -4.34 -10.52
C GLY A 61 -1.34 -5.44 -9.66
N LEU A 62 -0.47 -6.30 -9.11
CA LEU A 62 -0.90 -7.45 -8.32
C LEU A 62 -1.58 -6.99 -7.04
N ALA A 63 -2.67 -7.68 -6.70
CA ALA A 63 -3.49 -7.34 -5.54
C ALA A 63 -2.73 -7.60 -4.24
N LEU A 64 -2.70 -6.60 -3.35
CA LEU A 64 -2.31 -6.74 -1.97
C LEU A 64 -3.51 -6.52 -1.06
N MET A 65 -3.52 -7.28 0.03
CA MET A 65 -4.47 -7.13 1.12
C MET A 65 -3.81 -6.32 2.25
N HIS A 66 -4.52 -5.31 2.72
CA HIS A 66 -4.20 -4.55 3.93
C HIS A 66 -5.11 -4.97 5.07
#